data_AF-A0A832ST75-F1
#
_entry.id   AF-A0A832ST75-F1
#
_cell.length_a   1.000
_cell.length_b   1.000
_cell.length_c   1.000
_cell.angle_alpha   90.00
_cell.angle_beta   90.00
_cell.angle_gamma   90.00
#
_symmetry.space_group_name_H-M   'P 1'
#
loop_
_entity.id
_entity.type
_entity.pdbx_description
1 polymer ?
#
loop_
_entity_poly.entity_id
_entity_poly.type
_entity_poly.pdbx_seq_one_letter_code
_entity_poly.pdbx_strand_id
1 'polypeptide(L)'
;VKKKQHKSRKTVREVGSLGPISPQSVMYTVPRSGQTGFHQRVEYDKRIMVMGNTENDKLKINPEGGFKHFGLVKGDFVILKGSVPGTYRRLIKMRTQIRNAPLKVNKPNILEVVI
;
A
#
# COMPACT_ATOMS: atom_id res chain seq x y z
N VAL A 1 -15.65 4.44 -12.64
CA VAL A 1 -16.52 5.00 -13.71
C VAL A 1 -16.22 4.27 -15.01
N LYS A 2 -17.22 3.66 -15.65
CA LYS A 2 -17.05 2.99 -16.95
C LYS A 2 -16.84 4.06 -18.04
N LYS A 3 -15.93 3.81 -18.98
CA LYS A 3 -15.73 4.68 -20.16
C LYS A 3 -17.01 4.71 -21.02
N LYS A 4 -17.29 5.83 -21.67
CA LYS A 4 -18.41 5.97 -22.62
C LYS A 4 -18.14 5.13 -23.88
N GLN A 5 -19.11 5.09 -24.80
CA GLN A 5 -18.95 4.46 -26.11
C GLN A 5 -17.88 5.19 -26.95
N HIS A 6 -17.18 4.47 -27.82
CA HIS A 6 -16.12 5.02 -28.68
C HIS A 6 -16.60 6.14 -29.63
N LYS A 7 -17.89 6.14 -30.02
CA LYS A 7 -18.50 7.19 -30.87
C LYS A 7 -19.01 8.40 -30.09
N SER A 8 -18.79 8.47 -28.78
CA SER A 8 -19.22 9.61 -27.97
C SER A 8 -18.48 10.88 -28.40
N ARG A 9 -19.21 11.97 -28.63
CA ARG A 9 -18.63 13.27 -28.98
C ARG A 9 -17.86 13.87 -27.80
N LYS A 10 -16.83 14.67 -28.09
CA LYS A 10 -15.92 15.37 -27.17
C LYS A 10 -15.00 14.47 -26.36
N THR A 11 -15.51 13.65 -25.45
CA THR A 11 -14.67 12.76 -24.64
C THR A 11 -15.37 11.47 -24.24
N VAL A 12 -14.56 10.42 -24.10
CA VAL A 12 -15.00 9.08 -23.69
C VAL A 12 -14.70 8.84 -22.19
N ARG A 13 -13.86 9.68 -21.57
CA ARG A 13 -13.36 9.54 -20.19
C ARG A 13 -13.98 10.59 -19.26
N GLU A 14 -15.29 10.72 -19.30
CA GLU A 14 -16.03 11.60 -18.40
C GLU A 14 -17.27 10.90 -17.84
N VAL A 15 -17.82 11.47 -16.77
CA VAL A 15 -19.10 11.03 -16.20
C VAL A 15 -20.25 11.46 -17.12
N GLY A 16 -21.31 10.66 -17.22
CA GLY A 16 -22.48 10.96 -18.04
C GLY A 16 -23.35 12.09 -17.45
N SER A 17 -24.10 11.78 -16.40
CA SER A 17 -24.92 12.73 -15.65
C SER A 17 -24.25 13.10 -14.33
N LEU A 18 -24.37 14.37 -13.93
CA LEU A 18 -23.81 14.92 -12.68
C LEU A 18 -24.81 14.95 -11.53
N GLY A 19 -26.10 14.80 -11.82
CA GLY A 19 -27.17 14.86 -10.84
C GLY A 19 -28.55 14.95 -11.51
N PRO A 20 -29.63 14.75 -10.73
CA PRO A 20 -31.00 15.01 -11.16
C PRO A 20 -31.31 16.52 -11.25
N ILE A 21 -32.53 16.87 -11.65
CA ILE A 21 -33.00 18.27 -11.74
C ILE A 21 -33.10 18.94 -10.36
N SER A 22 -33.52 18.19 -9.34
CA SER A 22 -33.60 18.63 -7.94
C SER A 22 -32.86 17.60 -7.06
N PRO A 23 -31.89 17.99 -6.21
CA PRO A 23 -31.48 19.37 -5.88
C PRO A 23 -30.72 20.07 -7.03
N GLN A 24 -30.84 21.39 -7.11
CA GLN A 24 -30.12 22.25 -8.07
C GLN A 24 -28.66 22.48 -7.64
N SER A 25 -27.96 21.41 -7.26
CA SER A 25 -26.56 21.42 -6.86
C SER A 25 -25.89 20.09 -7.20
N VAL A 26 -24.57 20.13 -7.41
CA VAL A 26 -23.79 18.92 -7.64
C VAL A 26 -23.41 18.32 -6.28
N MET A 27 -23.78 17.06 -6.05
CA MET A 27 -23.41 16.37 -4.81
C MET A 27 -21.90 16.09 -4.76
N TYR A 28 -21.33 16.17 -3.55
CA TYR A 28 -19.91 15.87 -3.30
C TYR A 28 -19.54 14.40 -3.56
N THR A 29 -20.53 13.50 -3.54
CA THR A 29 -20.37 12.07 -3.82
C THR A 29 -20.12 11.77 -5.30
N VAL A 30 -20.38 12.73 -6.20
CA VAL A 30 -20.20 12.59 -7.64
C VAL A 30 -18.70 12.53 -7.96
N PRO A 31 -18.24 11.53 -8.74
CA PRO A 31 -16.81 11.40 -9.05
C PRO A 31 -16.33 12.58 -9.91
N ARG A 32 -15.26 13.24 -9.45
CA ARG A 32 -14.60 14.36 -10.13
C ARG A 32 -13.10 14.10 -10.26
N SER A 33 -12.47 14.75 -11.23
CA SER A 33 -11.01 14.83 -11.29
C SER A 33 -10.47 15.63 -10.12
N GLY A 34 -9.39 15.15 -9.51
CA GLY A 34 -8.77 15.78 -8.36
C GLY A 34 -7.50 15.05 -7.97
N GLN A 35 -6.96 15.38 -6.79
CA GLN A 35 -5.75 14.77 -6.29
C GLN A 35 -5.94 13.26 -6.06
N THR A 36 -5.03 12.47 -6.63
CA THR A 36 -4.93 11.03 -6.39
C THR A 36 -3.50 10.69 -5.99
N GLY A 37 -3.31 10.18 -4.77
CA GLY A 37 -1.99 9.81 -4.25
C GLY A 37 -1.51 10.77 -3.17
N PHE A 38 -0.40 10.41 -2.52
CA PHE A 38 0.15 11.12 -1.35
C PHE A 38 -0.84 11.23 -0.16
N HIS A 39 -1.88 10.40 -0.12
CA HIS A 39 -2.81 10.36 1.01
C HIS A 39 -2.23 9.59 2.19
N GLN A 40 -2.54 10.03 3.41
CA GLN A 40 -2.25 9.24 4.61
C GLN A 40 -3.20 8.03 4.66
N ARG A 41 -2.63 6.85 4.88
CA ARG A 41 -3.34 5.58 5.00
C ARG A 41 -2.79 4.82 6.20
N VAL A 42 -3.67 4.08 6.87
CA VAL A 42 -3.33 3.19 7.96
C VAL A 42 -3.87 1.81 7.59
N GLU A 43 -2.98 0.85 7.48
CA GLU A 43 -3.32 -0.56 7.27
C GLU A 43 -3.19 -1.31 8.59
N TYR A 44 -4.14 -2.20 8.86
CA TYR A 44 -4.21 -2.98 10.10
C TYR A 44 -3.77 -4.42 9.84
N ASP A 45 -3.44 -5.13 10.93
CA ASP A 45 -3.30 -6.59 10.96
C ASP A 45 -2.22 -7.14 10.00
N LYS A 46 -1.17 -6.35 9.78
CA LYS A 46 0.03 -6.79 9.05
C LYS A 46 0.89 -7.67 9.94
N ARG A 47 1.06 -8.92 9.51
CA ARG A 47 1.91 -9.89 10.23
C ARG A 47 3.39 -9.59 9.97
N ILE A 48 4.15 -9.51 11.06
CA ILE A 48 5.61 -9.50 11.01
C ILE A 48 6.10 -10.92 10.75
N MET A 49 6.88 -11.09 9.69
CA MET A 49 7.42 -12.38 9.27
C MET A 49 8.82 -12.57 9.87
N VAL A 50 9.72 -11.64 9.57
CA VAL A 50 11.12 -11.67 10.03
C VAL A 50 11.45 -10.35 10.69
N MET A 51 12.17 -10.41 11.80
CA MET A 51 12.92 -9.29 12.36
C MET A 51 14.36 -9.75 12.50
N GLY A 52 15.30 -8.87 12.15
CA GLY A 52 16.70 -9.21 12.24
C GLY A 52 17.59 -8.01 11.98
N ASN A 53 18.89 -8.28 11.98
CA ASN A 53 19.93 -7.33 11.65
C ASN A 53 20.77 -7.91 10.51
N THR A 54 21.12 -7.09 9.53
CA THR A 54 21.91 -7.50 8.35
C THR A 54 23.26 -8.12 8.73
N GLU A 55 23.87 -7.75 9.87
CA GLU A 55 25.18 -8.25 10.31
C GLU A 55 25.13 -9.66 10.90
N ASN A 56 23.94 -10.14 11.30
CA ASN A 56 23.81 -11.39 12.06
C ASN A 56 23.63 -12.65 11.18
N ASP A 57 23.98 -12.59 9.88
CA ASP A 57 24.16 -13.68 8.90
C ASP A 57 23.13 -14.82 8.79
N LYS A 58 22.04 -14.81 9.55
CA LYS A 58 21.04 -15.91 9.54
C LYS A 58 20.20 -15.94 8.26
N LEU A 59 20.06 -14.81 7.56
CA LEU A 59 19.22 -14.67 6.36
C LEU A 59 19.84 -13.64 5.40
N LYS A 60 20.19 -14.05 4.17
CA LYS A 60 20.61 -13.13 3.11
C LYS A 60 19.39 -12.40 2.57
N ILE A 61 19.25 -11.09 2.85
CA ILE A 61 18.07 -10.28 2.44
C ILE A 61 18.33 -9.41 1.23
N ASN A 62 19.58 -8.99 1.04
CA ASN A 62 19.95 -8.15 -0.10
C ASN A 62 20.13 -9.04 -1.34
N PRO A 63 19.40 -8.77 -2.44
CA PRO A 63 19.62 -9.48 -3.69
C PRO A 63 20.98 -9.06 -4.29
N GLU A 64 21.47 -9.84 -5.25
CA GLU A 64 22.68 -9.49 -5.98
C GLU A 64 22.44 -8.20 -6.79
N GLY A 65 23.18 -7.14 -6.46
CA GLY A 65 22.96 -5.78 -6.99
C GLY A 65 22.06 -4.87 -6.13
N GLY A 66 21.45 -5.39 -5.05
CA GLY A 66 20.64 -4.61 -4.11
C GLY A 66 19.23 -4.27 -4.62
N PHE A 67 18.45 -3.59 -3.78
CA PHE A 67 17.07 -3.22 -4.09
C PHE A 67 17.00 -2.04 -5.05
N LYS A 68 16.19 -2.16 -6.11
CA LYS A 68 15.99 -1.10 -7.10
C LYS A 68 15.53 0.20 -6.43
N HIS A 69 16.23 1.30 -6.72
CA HIS A 69 16.00 2.64 -6.15
C HIS A 69 16.14 2.78 -4.62
N PHE A 70 16.58 1.73 -3.91
CA PHE A 70 16.94 1.81 -2.50
C PHE A 70 18.44 1.63 -2.32
N GLY A 71 18.98 0.50 -2.78
CA GLY A 71 20.35 0.05 -2.55
C GLY A 71 20.37 -1.16 -1.62
N LEU A 72 21.43 -1.28 -0.81
CA LEU A 72 21.57 -2.34 0.18
C LEU A 72 20.94 -1.92 1.51
N VAL A 73 20.20 -2.83 2.14
CA VAL A 73 19.69 -2.66 3.50
C VAL A 73 20.81 -2.96 4.49
N LYS A 74 21.15 -1.98 5.34
CA LYS A 74 22.17 -2.07 6.39
C LYS A 74 21.50 -1.88 7.76
N GLY A 75 21.85 -2.71 8.74
CA GLY A 75 21.34 -2.65 10.11
C GLY A 75 20.04 -3.42 10.32
N ASP A 76 19.19 -2.93 11.23
CA ASP A 76 17.94 -3.59 11.60
C ASP A 76 16.86 -3.47 10.52
N PHE A 77 16.17 -4.57 10.27
CA PHE A 77 15.10 -4.63 9.29
C PHE A 77 13.93 -5.48 9.80
N VAL A 78 12.77 -5.23 9.19
CA VAL A 78 11.53 -5.98 9.44
C VAL A 78 10.91 -6.34 8.10
N ILE A 79 10.52 -7.61 7.96
CA ILE A 79 9.77 -8.11 6.80
C ILE A 79 8.31 -8.26 7.21
N LEU A 80 7.44 -7.54 6.52
CA LEU A 80 5.99 -7.60 6.71
C LEU A 80 5.33 -8.45 5.63
N LYS A 81 4.22 -9.11 5.98
CA LYS A 81 3.40 -9.82 5.01
C LYS A 81 2.62 -8.83 4.12
N GLY A 82 2.86 -8.91 2.81
CA GLY A 82 2.11 -8.16 1.79
C GLY A 82 2.67 -6.76 1.52
N SER A 83 1.84 -5.88 0.95
CA SER A 83 2.22 -4.51 0.61
C SER A 83 2.23 -3.57 1.81
N VAL A 84 2.93 -2.44 1.68
CA VAL A 84 2.95 -1.33 2.65
C VAL A 84 2.65 -0.03 1.91
N PRO A 85 1.82 0.88 2.46
CA PRO A 85 1.48 2.12 1.77
C PRO A 85 2.69 3.06 1.68
N GLY A 86 3.01 3.46 0.45
CA GLY A 86 4.11 4.38 0.17
C GLY A 86 5.01 3.87 -0.94
N THR A 87 5.94 4.73 -1.36
CA THR A 87 7.03 4.36 -2.28
C THR A 87 8.26 3.92 -1.51
N TYR A 88 9.25 3.36 -2.20
CA TYR A 88 10.58 3.15 -1.63
C TYR A 88 11.13 4.46 -1.01
N ARG A 89 11.94 4.33 0.04
CA ARG A 89 12.54 5.45 0.82
C ARG A 89 11.56 6.37 1.56
N ARG A 90 10.25 6.10 1.56
CA ARG A 90 9.29 6.87 2.37
C ARG A 90 9.33 6.39 3.82
N LEU A 91 9.37 7.33 4.77
CA LEU A 91 9.23 7.01 6.19
C LEU A 91 7.85 6.39 6.44
N ILE A 92 7.85 5.25 7.11
CA ILE A 92 6.65 4.53 7.54
C ILE A 92 6.71 4.42 9.07
N LYS A 93 5.62 4.80 9.73
CA LYS A 93 5.47 4.67 11.18
C LYS A 93 4.72 3.38 11.48
N MET A 94 5.37 2.46 12.20
CA MET A 94 4.70 1.29 12.77
C MET A 94 4.03 1.67 14.10
N ARG A 95 2.86 1.11 14.36
CA ARG A 95 2.13 1.24 15.63
C ARG A 95 1.65 -0.14 16.05
N THR A 96 1.59 -0.38 17.34
CA THR A 96 0.91 -1.54 17.90
C THR A 96 -0.58 -1.54 17.50
N GLN A 97 -1.16 -2.74 17.49
CA GLN A 97 -2.58 -2.91 17.20
C GLN A 97 -3.45 -2.24 18.27
N ILE A 98 -4.53 -1.59 17.84
CA ILE A 98 -5.54 -1.03 18.76
C ILE A 98 -6.50 -2.13 19.24
N ARG A 99 -6.83 -3.08 18.36
CA ARG A 99 -7.75 -4.17 18.67
C ARG A 99 -7.07 -5.21 19.56
N ASN A 100 -7.89 -6.00 20.26
CA ASN A 100 -7.39 -7.08 21.10
C ASN A 100 -6.52 -8.04 20.30
N ALA A 101 -5.26 -8.16 20.75
CA ALA A 101 -4.32 -9.12 20.21
C ALA A 101 -4.83 -10.55 20.48
N PRO A 102 -4.67 -11.48 19.53
CA PRO A 102 -4.91 -12.88 19.84
C PRO A 102 -3.97 -13.32 20.97
N LEU A 103 -4.53 -13.98 21.99
CA LEU A 103 -3.79 -14.45 23.18
C LEU A 103 -2.64 -15.41 22.82
N LYS A 104 -2.76 -16.13 21.71
CA LYS A 104 -1.75 -17.04 21.18
C LYS A 104 -1.28 -16.54 19.82
N VAL A 105 0.02 -16.20 19.72
CA VAL A 105 0.65 -15.81 18.45
C VAL A 105 1.49 -16.99 17.96
N ASN A 106 1.07 -17.60 16.86
CA ASN A 106 1.85 -18.65 16.23
C ASN A 106 3.10 -18.05 15.57
N LYS A 107 4.26 -18.65 15.80
CA LYS A 107 5.48 -18.28 15.10
C LYS A 107 5.31 -18.54 13.59
N PRO A 108 5.65 -17.60 12.70
CA PRO A 108 5.68 -17.89 11.27
C PRO A 108 6.76 -18.94 10.98
N ASN A 109 6.39 -19.99 10.24
CA ASN A 109 7.37 -20.94 9.72
C ASN A 109 7.93 -20.39 8.41
N ILE A 110 9.21 -20.02 8.41
CA ILE A 110 9.90 -19.43 7.26
C ILE A 110 10.96 -20.42 6.84
N LEU A 111 10.76 -21.04 5.69
CA LEU A 111 11.66 -22.06 5.14
C LEU A 111 12.79 -21.40 4.36
N GLU A 112 12.46 -20.40 3.54
CA GLU A 112 13.40 -19.68 2.70
C GLU A 112 12.92 -18.24 2.46
N VAL A 113 13.87 -17.35 2.18
CA VAL A 113 13.61 -15.98 1.75
C VAL A 113 14.13 -15.85 0.33
N VAL A 114 13.21 -15.82 -0.64
CA VAL A 114 13.53 -15.59 -2.05
C VAL A 114 13.38 -14.10 -2.34
N ILE A 115 14.42 -13.48 -2.89
CA ILE A 115 14.48 -12.05 -3.22
C ILE A 115 14.74 -11.86 -4.72
#